data_AF-A0A2K0WPE1-F1
#
_entry.id   AF-A0A2K0WPE1-F1
#
_cell.length_a   1.000
_cell.length_b   1.000
_cell.length_c   1.000
_cell.angle_alpha   90.00
_cell.angle_beta   90.00
_cell.angle_gamma   90.00
#
_symmetry.space_group_name_H-M   'P 1'
#
loop_
_entity.id
_entity.type
_entity.pdbx_description
1 polymer ?
#
loop_
_entity_poly.entity_id
_entity_poly.type
_entity_poly.pdbx_seq_one_letter_code
_entity_poly.pdbx_strand_id
1 'polypeptide(L)'
;MLYAYVLKQASRLVRDVGRPGYADEYESRATSMVRAVRTHCFDGKFFTDSTADIAGEGAYSQRCQVFAVLSGAATPEEQPRLLKESFSNPAFSKCSYVMMFYALRAFALAGDEVYESAWASVWDPWRKMLANNLTTWEEDDVRQRSDCHAWGSVPIYEYCTELAGLHVIAPGSSKILFSPRLSLSGELNAKVALDSSNTAAVSWSVQDDGRKKVELWLESPVWVIGKLPGGEEEDCGVIDHLTLSF
;
A
#
# COMPACT_ATOMS: atom_id res chain seq x y z
N MET A 1 13.46 -11.54 -3.58
CA MET A 1 12.33 -11.02 -2.77
C MET A 1 10.98 -11.10 -3.48
N LEU A 2 10.82 -10.51 -4.67
CA LEU A 2 9.55 -10.57 -5.44
C LEU A 2 9.00 -12.00 -5.59
N TYR A 3 9.86 -12.97 -5.89
CA TYR A 3 9.46 -14.38 -5.95
C TYR A 3 8.82 -14.91 -4.64
N ALA A 4 9.41 -14.59 -3.49
CA ALA A 4 8.84 -14.98 -2.19
C ALA A 4 7.52 -14.27 -1.90
N TYR A 5 7.40 -12.99 -2.27
CA TYR A 5 6.15 -12.25 -2.18
C TYR A 5 5.05 -12.91 -3.04
N VAL A 6 5.34 -13.23 -4.30
CA VAL A 6 4.39 -13.88 -5.21
C VAL A 6 3.98 -15.26 -4.70
N LEU A 7 4.91 -16.07 -4.18
CA LEU A 7 4.57 -17.37 -3.58
C LEU A 7 3.57 -17.24 -2.42
N LYS A 8 3.70 -16.21 -1.56
CA LYS A 8 2.74 -15.94 -0.49
C LYS A 8 1.37 -15.52 -1.02
N GLN A 9 1.31 -14.73 -2.10
CA GLN A 9 0.02 -14.39 -2.73
C GLN A 9 -0.60 -15.61 -3.41
N ALA A 10 0.22 -16.41 -4.09
CA ALA A 10 -0.21 -17.63 -4.74
C ALA A 10 -0.71 -18.68 -3.73
N SER A 11 -0.11 -18.77 -2.54
CA SER A 11 -0.58 -19.71 -1.49
C SER A 11 -2.00 -19.36 -1.01
N ARG A 12 -2.34 -18.07 -0.91
CA ARG A 12 -3.72 -17.63 -0.64
C ARG A 12 -4.65 -18.02 -1.79
N LEU A 13 -4.29 -17.65 -3.01
CA LEU A 13 -5.09 -17.94 -4.20
C LEU A 13 -5.39 -19.44 -4.35
N VAL A 14 -4.39 -20.32 -4.20
CA VAL A 14 -4.60 -21.77 -4.36
C VAL A 14 -5.48 -22.35 -3.25
N ARG A 15 -5.52 -21.75 -2.05
CA ARG A 15 -6.50 -22.13 -1.01
C ARG A 15 -7.91 -21.73 -1.42
N ASP A 16 -8.08 -20.50 -1.89
CA ASP A 16 -9.39 -19.95 -2.27
C ASP A 16 -10.03 -20.73 -3.43
N VAL A 17 -9.22 -21.26 -4.36
CA VAL A 17 -9.70 -22.12 -5.47
C VAL A 17 -9.74 -23.61 -5.12
N GLY A 18 -9.63 -23.98 -3.83
CA GLY A 18 -9.79 -25.36 -3.38
C GLY A 18 -8.61 -26.29 -3.68
N ARG A 19 -7.40 -25.77 -3.84
CA ARG A 19 -6.15 -26.52 -4.09
C ARG A 19 -5.10 -26.31 -2.97
N PRO A 20 -5.43 -26.57 -1.70
CA PRO A 20 -4.57 -26.23 -0.57
C PRO A 20 -3.22 -26.96 -0.55
N GLY A 21 -3.09 -28.13 -1.20
CA GLY A 21 -1.83 -28.89 -1.24
C GLY A 21 -0.65 -28.14 -1.88
N TYR A 22 -0.90 -27.19 -2.79
CA TYR A 22 0.16 -26.33 -3.34
C TYR A 22 0.53 -25.17 -2.40
N ALA A 23 -0.38 -24.79 -1.50
CA ALA A 23 -0.18 -23.64 -0.63
C ALA A 23 1.00 -23.86 0.32
N ASP A 24 1.07 -25.04 0.93
CA ASP A 24 2.13 -25.40 1.87
C ASP A 24 3.50 -25.45 1.20
N GLU A 25 3.57 -25.98 -0.03
CA GLU A 25 4.80 -25.96 -0.84
C GLU A 25 5.26 -24.52 -1.10
N TYR A 26 4.34 -23.65 -1.51
CA TYR A 26 4.65 -22.25 -1.82
C TYR A 26 5.11 -21.48 -0.58
N GLU A 27 4.49 -21.71 0.57
CA GLU A 27 4.87 -21.08 1.83
C GLU A 27 6.23 -21.56 2.35
N SER A 28 6.49 -22.86 2.25
CA SER A 28 7.80 -23.42 2.58
C SER A 28 8.90 -22.81 1.70
N ARG A 29 8.67 -22.72 0.39
CA ARG A 29 9.60 -22.10 -0.56
C ARG A 29 9.79 -20.60 -0.30
N ALA A 30 8.71 -19.88 0.00
CA ALA A 30 8.77 -18.46 0.35
C ALA A 30 9.60 -18.24 1.62
N THR A 31 9.40 -19.08 2.64
CA THR A 31 10.13 -19.04 3.91
C THR A 31 11.63 -19.30 3.70
N SER A 32 11.96 -20.33 2.93
CA SER A 32 13.36 -20.63 2.59
C SER A 32 14.01 -19.50 1.80
N MET A 33 13.29 -18.90 0.85
CA MET A 33 13.80 -17.77 0.05
C MET A 33 14.01 -16.52 0.90
N VAL A 34 13.07 -16.19 1.79
CA VAL A 34 13.22 -15.07 2.72
C VAL A 34 14.45 -15.26 3.61
N ARG A 35 14.66 -16.47 4.14
CA ARG A 35 15.84 -16.78 4.95
C ARG A 35 17.13 -16.57 4.15
N ALA A 36 17.22 -17.11 2.94
CA ALA A 36 18.38 -16.95 2.09
C ALA A 36 18.66 -15.47 1.75
N VAL A 37 17.62 -14.69 1.43
CA VAL A 37 17.76 -13.24 1.20
C VAL A 37 18.28 -12.52 2.45
N ARG A 38 17.73 -12.81 3.63
CA ARG A 38 18.24 -12.21 4.88
C ARG A 38 19.68 -12.61 5.17
N THR A 39 20.08 -13.84 4.88
CA THR A 39 21.45 -14.30 5.12
C THR A 39 22.45 -13.68 4.16
N HIS A 40 22.09 -13.52 2.88
CA HIS A 40 23.05 -13.20 1.83
C HIS A 40 22.93 -11.79 1.28
N CYS A 41 21.80 -11.10 1.43
CA CYS A 41 21.52 -9.80 0.82
C CYS A 41 21.17 -8.71 1.84
N PHE A 42 21.40 -8.95 3.12
CA PHE A 42 21.23 -7.96 4.19
C PHE A 42 22.58 -7.72 4.86
N ASP A 43 23.04 -6.47 4.86
CA ASP A 43 24.35 -6.09 5.41
C ASP A 43 24.32 -5.76 6.92
N GLY A 44 23.17 -6.01 7.58
CA GLY A 44 22.92 -5.62 8.97
C GLY A 44 22.20 -4.27 9.11
N LYS A 45 22.12 -3.47 8.04
CA LYS A 45 21.45 -2.17 8.01
C LYS A 45 20.40 -2.05 6.91
N PHE A 46 20.69 -2.50 5.68
CA PHE A 46 19.81 -2.44 4.52
C PHE A 46 19.90 -3.71 3.68
N PHE A 47 18.88 -3.92 2.86
CA PHE A 47 18.93 -4.94 1.82
C PHE A 47 19.65 -4.41 0.58
N THR A 48 20.57 -5.20 0.03
CA THR A 48 21.39 -4.83 -1.11
C THR A 48 20.83 -5.39 -2.41
N ASP A 49 21.08 -4.71 -3.53
CA ASP A 49 20.70 -5.14 -4.89
C ASP A 49 21.53 -6.36 -5.37
N SER A 50 22.61 -6.68 -4.65
CA SER A 50 23.47 -7.86 -4.80
C SER A 50 23.49 -8.71 -3.53
N THR A 51 24.39 -9.68 -3.43
CA THR A 51 24.78 -10.20 -2.12
C THR A 51 25.58 -9.15 -1.34
N ALA A 52 25.45 -9.16 -0.01
CA ALA A 52 25.97 -8.15 0.89
C ALA A 52 27.51 -8.18 0.97
N ASP A 53 28.13 -9.34 0.73
CA ASP A 53 29.59 -9.53 0.71
C ASP A 53 30.30 -8.80 -0.43
N ILE A 54 29.58 -8.49 -1.51
CA ILE A 54 30.10 -7.75 -2.68
C ILE A 54 29.44 -6.39 -2.87
N ALA A 55 28.58 -5.96 -1.94
CA ALA A 55 27.83 -4.73 -2.06
C ALA A 55 28.75 -3.50 -1.95
N GLY A 56 28.75 -2.67 -2.99
CA GLY A 56 29.45 -1.37 -3.01
C GLY A 56 28.52 -0.18 -2.79
N GLU A 57 29.04 1.04 -3.00
CA GLU A 57 28.29 2.29 -2.76
C GLU A 57 27.02 2.45 -3.62
N GLY A 58 26.93 1.76 -4.77
CA GLY A 58 25.77 1.78 -5.66
C GLY A 58 24.78 0.61 -5.47
N ALA A 59 24.96 -0.23 -4.46
CA ALA A 59 24.17 -1.46 -4.28
C ALA A 59 22.84 -1.25 -3.53
N TYR A 60 22.38 -0.01 -3.38
CA TYR A 60 21.21 0.32 -2.56
C TYR A 60 20.10 0.96 -3.38
N SER A 61 18.90 0.38 -3.26
CA SER A 61 17.70 0.90 -3.90
C SER A 61 16.52 0.93 -2.93
N GLN A 62 15.63 1.91 -3.13
CA GLN A 62 14.33 1.96 -2.45
C GLN A 62 13.54 0.67 -2.73
N ARG A 63 13.64 0.16 -3.96
CA ARG A 63 12.95 -1.05 -4.42
C ARG A 63 13.30 -2.29 -3.61
N CYS A 64 14.57 -2.48 -3.27
CA CYS A 64 14.99 -3.59 -2.43
C CYS A 64 14.40 -3.50 -1.02
N GLN A 65 14.32 -2.30 -0.43
CA GLN A 65 13.71 -2.13 0.89
C GLN A 65 12.20 -2.38 0.83
N VAL A 66 11.52 -1.84 -0.18
CA VAL A 66 10.08 -2.07 -0.41
C VAL A 66 9.78 -3.57 -0.51
N PHE A 67 10.52 -4.31 -1.35
CA PHE A 67 10.30 -5.75 -1.48
C PHE A 67 10.77 -6.55 -0.26
N ALA A 68 11.71 -6.04 0.54
CA ALA A 68 12.05 -6.67 1.80
C ALA A 68 10.85 -6.62 2.76
N VAL A 69 10.16 -5.47 2.85
CA VAL A 69 8.91 -5.35 3.61
C VAL A 69 7.82 -6.24 3.04
N LEU A 70 7.48 -6.10 1.75
CA LEU A 70 6.37 -6.84 1.13
C LEU A 70 6.56 -8.36 1.19
N SER A 71 7.79 -8.84 0.99
CA SER A 71 8.07 -10.28 1.05
C SER A 71 8.16 -10.81 2.48
N GLY A 72 8.14 -9.96 3.50
CA GLY A 72 8.39 -10.31 4.90
C GLY A 72 9.83 -10.71 5.17
N ALA A 73 10.77 -10.26 4.33
CA ALA A 73 12.18 -10.38 4.60
C ALA A 73 12.65 -9.38 5.66
N ALA A 74 12.05 -8.20 5.76
CA ALA A 74 12.24 -7.29 6.90
C ALA A 74 11.33 -7.70 8.07
N THR A 75 11.85 -7.67 9.31
CA THR A 75 11.02 -7.89 10.50
C THR A 75 10.11 -6.67 10.75
N PRO A 76 8.95 -6.82 11.41
CA PRO A 76 8.04 -5.69 11.68
C PRO A 76 8.73 -4.46 12.28
N GLU A 77 9.70 -4.66 13.17
CA GLU A 77 10.44 -3.59 13.84
C GLU A 77 11.43 -2.87 12.90
N GLU A 78 11.91 -3.55 11.85
CA GLU A 78 12.83 -2.98 10.86
C GLU A 78 12.09 -2.13 9.81
N GLN A 79 10.82 -2.43 9.51
CA GLN A 79 10.10 -1.86 8.36
C GLN A 79 10.05 -0.32 8.40
N PRO A 80 9.65 0.35 9.51
CA PRO A 80 9.58 1.80 9.56
C PRO A 80 10.93 2.45 9.26
N ARG A 81 12.00 1.92 9.86
CA ARG A 81 13.36 2.44 9.70
C ARG A 81 13.86 2.27 8.27
N LEU A 82 13.74 1.06 7.72
CA LEU A 82 14.19 0.76 6.35
C LEU A 82 13.52 1.66 5.33
N LEU A 83 12.21 1.86 5.46
CA LEU A 83 11.44 2.68 4.55
C LEU A 83 11.74 4.18 4.73
N LYS A 84 11.73 4.71 5.95
CA LYS A 84 12.04 6.13 6.20
C LYS A 84 13.46 6.51 5.78
N GLU A 85 14.47 5.70 6.13
CA GLU A 85 15.86 5.99 5.77
C GLU A 85 16.12 5.86 4.27
N SER A 86 15.59 4.83 3.60
CA SER A 86 15.83 4.64 2.17
C SER A 86 15.13 5.67 1.27
N PHE A 87 13.99 6.21 1.70
CA PHE A 87 13.28 7.24 0.94
C PHE A 87 13.77 8.67 1.22
N SER A 88 14.45 8.90 2.35
CA SER A 88 15.08 10.19 2.66
C SER A 88 16.53 10.30 2.20
N ASN A 89 17.19 9.17 1.89
CA ASN A 89 18.59 9.15 1.48
C ASN A 89 18.74 9.23 -0.06
N PRO A 90 19.35 10.29 -0.61
CA PRO A 90 19.54 10.46 -2.05
C PRO A 90 20.52 9.45 -2.68
N ALA A 91 21.32 8.73 -1.87
CA ALA A 91 22.21 7.67 -2.35
C ALA A 91 21.43 6.43 -2.83
N PHE A 92 20.17 6.27 -2.43
CA PHE A 92 19.35 5.14 -2.84
C PHE A 92 18.74 5.39 -4.22
N SER A 93 18.90 4.42 -5.11
CA SER A 93 18.20 4.44 -6.40
C SER A 93 16.68 4.48 -6.18
N LYS A 94 16.02 5.45 -6.81
CA LYS A 94 14.60 5.76 -6.60
C LYS A 94 13.66 4.73 -7.23
N CYS A 95 12.47 4.62 -6.66
CA CYS A 95 11.35 3.92 -7.30
C CYS A 95 10.87 4.67 -8.55
N SER A 96 10.56 3.94 -9.62
CA SER A 96 9.78 4.46 -10.75
C SER A 96 8.29 4.61 -10.37
N TYR A 97 7.50 5.26 -11.21
CA TYR A 97 6.08 5.55 -10.92
C TYR A 97 5.26 4.29 -10.61
N VAL A 98 5.37 3.24 -11.44
CA VAL A 98 4.70 1.96 -11.16
C VAL A 98 5.21 1.33 -9.85
N MET A 99 6.47 1.53 -9.52
CA MET A 99 7.07 0.97 -8.31
C MET A 99 6.62 1.72 -7.04
N MET A 100 6.18 2.97 -7.17
CA MET A 100 5.58 3.72 -6.06
C MET A 100 4.29 3.08 -5.56
N PHE A 101 3.51 2.39 -6.41
CA PHE A 101 2.39 1.58 -5.96
C PHE A 101 2.83 0.56 -4.89
N TYR A 102 3.87 -0.21 -5.18
CA TYR A 102 4.42 -1.19 -4.24
C TYR A 102 5.04 -0.52 -3.02
N ALA A 103 5.67 0.64 -3.18
CA ALA A 103 6.19 1.42 -2.05
C ALA A 103 5.08 1.83 -1.08
N LEU A 104 3.94 2.30 -1.59
CA LEU A 104 2.79 2.69 -0.77
C LEU A 104 2.16 1.49 -0.05
N ARG A 105 2.08 0.32 -0.71
CA ARG A 105 1.71 -0.93 -0.02
C ARG A 105 2.67 -1.27 1.12
N ALA A 106 3.98 -1.08 0.92
CA ALA A 106 4.98 -1.34 1.96
C ALA A 106 4.90 -0.32 3.11
N PHE A 107 4.68 0.96 2.81
CA PHE A 107 4.45 1.98 3.83
C PHE A 107 3.20 1.68 4.66
N ALA A 108 2.10 1.25 4.02
CA ALA A 108 0.87 0.89 4.71
C ALA A 108 1.08 -0.30 5.67
N LEU A 109 1.86 -1.30 5.25
CA LEU A 109 2.25 -2.43 6.11
C LEU A 109 3.16 -2.02 7.27
N ALA A 110 4.03 -1.02 7.06
CA ALA A 110 4.93 -0.51 8.09
C ALA A 110 4.23 0.40 9.13
N GLY A 111 2.96 0.75 8.89
CA GLY A 111 2.10 1.47 9.82
C GLY A 111 1.73 2.88 9.38
N ASP A 112 0.67 3.41 9.99
CA ASP A 112 0.05 4.67 9.57
C ASP A 112 1.01 5.86 9.66
N GLU A 113 1.79 5.95 10.73
CA GLU A 113 2.78 7.01 10.89
C GLU A 113 3.85 7.01 9.78
N VAL A 114 4.27 5.83 9.32
CA VAL A 114 5.21 5.70 8.21
C VAL A 114 4.57 6.17 6.91
N TYR A 115 3.37 5.67 6.62
CA TYR A 115 2.62 6.02 5.42
C TYR A 115 2.31 7.52 5.33
N GLU A 116 1.77 8.08 6.41
CA GLU A 116 1.34 9.47 6.46
C GLU A 116 2.52 10.45 6.39
N SER A 117 3.67 10.09 6.98
CA SER A 117 4.90 10.88 6.86
C SER A 117 5.41 10.98 5.41
N ALA A 118 5.14 9.96 4.59
CA ALA A 118 5.54 9.93 3.18
C ALA A 118 4.51 10.63 2.27
N TRP A 119 3.23 10.71 2.67
CA TRP A 119 2.11 11.18 1.85
C TRP A 119 2.37 12.50 1.12
N ALA A 120 2.97 13.47 1.80
CA ALA A 120 3.26 14.75 1.19
C ALA A 120 4.24 14.59 0.02
N SER A 121 5.36 13.90 0.16
CA SER A 121 6.43 13.87 -0.85
C SER A 121 6.22 12.84 -1.96
N VAL A 122 5.48 11.75 -1.70
CA VAL A 122 5.24 10.71 -2.72
C VAL A 122 4.55 11.26 -3.97
N TRP A 123 3.80 12.35 -3.86
CA TRP A 123 3.09 12.99 -4.98
C TRP A 123 3.93 13.97 -5.80
N ASP A 124 5.19 14.22 -5.43
CA ASP A 124 6.07 15.14 -6.17
C ASP A 124 6.18 14.81 -7.66
N PRO A 125 6.31 13.54 -8.10
CA PRO A 125 6.35 13.22 -9.52
C PRO A 125 5.08 13.63 -10.26
N TRP A 126 3.90 13.35 -9.69
CA TRP A 126 2.62 13.73 -10.29
C TRP A 126 2.39 15.24 -10.31
N ARG A 127 2.83 15.96 -9.28
CA ARG A 127 2.82 17.43 -9.30
C ARG A 127 3.72 18.01 -10.38
N LYS A 128 4.85 17.38 -10.68
CA LYS A 128 5.72 17.77 -11.82
C LYS A 128 5.03 17.51 -13.16
N MET A 129 4.34 16.38 -13.33
CA MET A 129 3.54 16.13 -14.54
C MET A 129 2.52 17.26 -14.76
N LEU A 130 1.78 17.64 -13.71
CA LEU A 130 0.83 18.77 -13.77
C LEU A 130 1.52 20.09 -14.12
N ALA A 131 2.67 20.39 -13.51
CA ALA A 131 3.44 21.60 -13.82
C ALA A 131 3.94 21.64 -15.28
N ASN A 132 4.12 20.47 -15.88
CA ASN A 132 4.46 20.30 -17.29
C ASN A 132 3.24 20.26 -18.23
N ASN A 133 2.04 20.57 -17.72
CA ASN A 133 0.77 20.53 -18.45
C ASN A 133 0.36 19.16 -18.99
N LEU A 134 0.87 18.07 -18.40
CA LEU A 134 0.37 16.74 -18.74
C LEU A 134 -1.06 16.59 -18.20
N THR A 135 -1.92 16.04 -19.04
CA THR A 135 -3.32 15.70 -18.72
C THR A 135 -3.51 14.20 -18.49
N THR A 136 -2.43 13.42 -18.63
CA THR A 136 -2.34 11.98 -18.45
C THR A 136 -1.08 11.63 -17.65
N TRP A 137 -0.90 10.34 -17.32
CA TRP A 137 0.22 9.87 -16.51
C TRP A 137 1.41 9.50 -17.38
N GLU A 138 2.57 10.08 -17.12
CA GLU A 138 3.81 9.71 -17.80
C GLU A 138 4.29 8.30 -17.39
N GLU A 139 5.06 7.65 -18.26
CA GLU A 139 5.59 6.30 -18.04
C GLU A 139 6.66 6.24 -16.94
N ASP A 140 7.64 7.13 -16.99
CA ASP A 140 8.76 7.26 -16.06
C ASP A 140 9.42 8.64 -16.16
N ASP A 141 10.20 9.04 -15.16
CA ASP A 141 10.92 10.33 -15.11
C ASP A 141 12.31 10.31 -15.77
N VAL A 142 12.67 9.23 -16.49
CA VAL A 142 14.03 9.01 -17.01
C VAL A 142 14.07 9.09 -18.53
N ARG A 143 13.20 8.33 -19.20
CA ARG A 143 13.10 8.17 -20.64
C ARG A 143 11.95 8.95 -21.23
N GLN A 144 10.89 9.21 -20.46
CA GLN A 144 9.74 10.02 -20.88
C GLN A 144 9.17 9.57 -22.23
N ARG A 145 9.13 8.24 -22.47
CA ARG A 145 8.80 7.69 -23.81
C ARG A 145 7.30 7.76 -24.11
N SER A 146 6.47 7.84 -23.07
CA SER A 146 5.02 7.93 -23.17
C SER A 146 4.48 8.84 -22.07
N ASP A 147 3.73 9.86 -22.48
CA ASP A 147 3.02 10.78 -21.58
C ASP A 147 1.65 10.23 -21.13
N CYS A 148 1.28 9.02 -21.56
CA CYS A 148 0.00 8.38 -21.26
C CYS A 148 0.18 6.87 -21.03
N HIS A 149 0.51 6.50 -19.80
CA HIS A 149 0.78 5.14 -19.38
C HIS A 149 -0.05 4.78 -18.15
N ALA A 150 -0.92 3.77 -18.29
CA ALA A 150 -1.87 3.40 -17.25
C ALA A 150 -1.21 3.04 -15.90
N TRP A 151 0.01 2.49 -15.90
CA TRP A 151 0.71 2.15 -14.67
C TRP A 151 1.13 3.35 -13.81
N GLY A 152 0.99 4.58 -14.34
CA GLY A 152 1.21 5.82 -13.60
C GLY A 152 -0.04 6.30 -12.87
N SER A 153 -1.18 5.63 -13.05
CA SER A 153 -2.47 5.96 -12.41
C SER A 153 -2.56 5.57 -10.92
N VAL A 154 -1.41 5.40 -10.25
CA VAL A 154 -1.29 5.07 -8.83
C VAL A 154 -2.19 5.94 -7.94
N PRO A 155 -2.31 7.28 -8.12
CA PRO A 155 -3.18 8.11 -7.29
C PRO A 155 -4.63 7.62 -7.23
N ILE A 156 -5.18 7.06 -8.31
CA ILE A 156 -6.57 6.58 -8.33
C ILE A 156 -6.77 5.51 -7.25
N TYR A 157 -5.88 4.52 -7.19
CA TYR A 157 -5.98 3.45 -6.21
C TYR A 157 -5.78 3.96 -4.79
N GLU A 158 -4.79 4.83 -4.57
CA GLU A 158 -4.38 5.28 -3.23
C GLU A 158 -5.43 6.21 -2.60
N TYR A 159 -6.08 7.06 -3.39
CA TYR A 159 -7.17 7.89 -2.90
C TYR A 159 -8.42 7.07 -2.54
N CYS A 160 -8.74 6.03 -3.32
CA CYS A 160 -9.88 5.16 -3.04
C CYS A 160 -9.63 4.21 -1.85
N THR A 161 -8.44 3.64 -1.75
CA THR A 161 -8.16 2.56 -0.79
C THR A 161 -7.55 3.07 0.50
N GLU A 162 -6.51 3.91 0.45
CA GLU A 162 -5.79 4.34 1.66
C GLU A 162 -6.35 5.64 2.22
N LEU A 163 -6.64 6.64 1.38
CA LEU A 163 -7.20 7.89 1.88
C LEU A 163 -8.66 7.68 2.31
N ALA A 164 -9.54 7.29 1.39
CA ALA A 164 -10.94 7.00 1.70
C ALA A 164 -11.12 5.74 2.57
N GLY A 165 -10.10 4.88 2.65
CA GLY A 165 -10.07 3.76 3.57
C GLY A 165 -10.85 2.52 3.14
N LEU A 166 -11.18 2.36 1.86
CA LEU A 166 -12.00 1.23 1.39
C LEU A 166 -11.11 0.08 0.92
N HIS A 167 -10.98 -0.94 1.76
CA HIS A 167 -10.23 -2.15 1.44
C HIS A 167 -11.17 -3.34 1.27
N VAL A 168 -11.18 -3.94 0.08
CA VAL A 168 -11.88 -5.22 -0.14
C VAL A 168 -11.05 -6.35 0.46
N ILE A 169 -11.61 -7.06 1.44
CA ILE A 169 -10.90 -8.10 2.20
C ILE A 169 -11.52 -9.51 2.06
N ALA A 170 -12.58 -9.64 1.25
CA ALA A 170 -13.14 -10.93 0.84
C ALA A 170 -13.59 -10.91 -0.64
N PRO A 171 -13.62 -12.07 -1.32
CA PRO A 171 -14.05 -12.18 -2.71
C PRO A 171 -15.43 -11.59 -2.97
N GLY A 172 -15.59 -10.95 -4.13
CA GLY A 172 -16.86 -10.34 -4.53
C GLY A 172 -17.29 -9.16 -3.66
N SER A 173 -16.35 -8.50 -2.97
CA SER A 173 -16.61 -7.36 -2.10
C SER A 173 -17.62 -7.67 -0.97
N SER A 174 -17.75 -8.95 -0.60
CA SER A 174 -18.68 -9.40 0.45
C SER A 174 -18.29 -8.90 1.84
N LYS A 175 -17.02 -8.55 2.02
CA LYS A 175 -16.48 -7.98 3.26
C LYS A 175 -15.45 -6.91 2.93
N ILE A 176 -15.58 -5.76 3.59
CA ILE A 176 -14.64 -4.64 3.49
C ILE A 176 -14.06 -4.28 4.85
N LEU A 177 -12.83 -3.79 4.84
CA LEU A 177 -12.24 -3.03 5.94
C LEU A 177 -12.37 -1.55 5.57
N PHE A 178 -13.02 -0.77 6.46
CA PHE A 178 -13.13 0.66 6.39
C PHE A 178 -12.11 1.30 7.35
N SER A 179 -10.99 1.74 6.80
CA SER A 179 -9.82 2.27 7.53
C SER A 179 -9.34 3.61 6.96
N PRO A 180 -10.12 4.71 7.08
CA PRO A 180 -9.78 6.00 6.47
C PRO A 180 -8.60 6.68 7.16
N ARG A 181 -7.70 7.26 6.36
CA ARG A 181 -6.55 8.05 6.86
C ARG A 181 -6.93 9.51 7.08
N LEU A 182 -7.69 9.75 8.15
CA LEU A 182 -8.34 11.03 8.40
C LEU A 182 -7.36 12.19 8.63
N SER A 183 -6.10 11.95 9.00
CA SER A 183 -5.10 13.02 9.19
C SER A 183 -4.66 13.68 7.87
N LEU A 184 -4.82 12.97 6.74
CA LEU A 184 -4.26 13.37 5.45
C LEU A 184 -5.09 14.44 4.70
N SER A 185 -6.34 14.64 5.07
CA SER A 185 -7.19 15.71 4.52
C SER A 185 -8.16 16.27 5.55
N GLY A 186 -8.44 17.57 5.47
CA GLY A 186 -9.45 18.22 6.32
C GLY A 186 -10.88 17.71 6.03
N GLU A 187 -11.17 17.48 4.76
CA GLU A 187 -12.45 16.99 4.25
C GLU A 187 -12.23 15.96 3.15
N LEU A 188 -13.25 15.12 2.92
CA LEU A 188 -13.36 14.26 1.74
C LEU A 188 -14.83 14.11 1.36
N ASN A 189 -15.09 14.03 0.06
CA ASN A 189 -16.30 13.47 -0.50
C ASN A 189 -15.90 12.59 -1.68
N ALA A 190 -16.09 11.28 -1.56
CA ALA A 190 -15.68 10.30 -2.56
C ALA A 190 -16.78 9.27 -2.82
N LYS A 191 -16.84 8.78 -4.06
CA LYS A 191 -17.62 7.61 -4.45
C LYS A 191 -16.67 6.59 -5.07
N VAL A 192 -16.72 5.35 -4.58
CA VAL A 192 -15.83 4.26 -4.99
C VAL A 192 -16.67 3.04 -5.30
N ALA A 193 -16.55 2.52 -6.52
CA ALA A 193 -17.21 1.27 -6.90
C ALA A 193 -16.52 0.10 -6.18
N LEU A 194 -17.30 -0.68 -5.41
CA LEU A 194 -16.84 -1.91 -4.78
C LEU A 194 -16.98 -3.11 -5.71
N ASP A 195 -18.04 -3.13 -6.51
CA ASP A 195 -18.30 -4.12 -7.56
C ASP A 195 -19.15 -3.50 -8.69
N SER A 196 -19.69 -4.32 -9.59
CA SER A 196 -20.52 -3.87 -10.71
C SER A 196 -21.87 -3.24 -10.33
N SER A 197 -22.30 -3.38 -9.08
CA SER A 197 -23.63 -3.04 -8.57
C SER A 197 -23.62 -2.28 -7.25
N ASN A 198 -22.49 -2.18 -6.56
CA ASN A 198 -22.39 -1.53 -5.25
C ASN A 198 -21.32 -0.44 -5.24
N THR A 199 -21.76 0.80 -4.98
CA THR A 199 -20.89 1.96 -4.77
C THR A 199 -20.87 2.34 -3.30
N ALA A 200 -19.68 2.56 -2.76
CA ALA A 200 -19.47 3.18 -1.46
C ALA A 200 -19.34 4.71 -1.63
N ALA A 201 -20.10 5.48 -0.85
CA ALA A 201 -19.90 6.91 -0.68
C ALA A 201 -19.25 7.16 0.69
N VAL A 202 -18.09 7.81 0.69
CA VAL A 202 -17.33 8.15 1.88
C VAL A 202 -17.24 9.65 2.00
N SER A 203 -17.53 10.20 3.17
CA SER A 203 -17.35 11.61 3.43
C SER A 203 -16.89 11.89 4.85
N TRP A 204 -16.10 12.94 5.01
CA TRP A 204 -15.88 13.55 6.32
C TRP A 204 -15.67 15.05 6.23
N SER A 205 -16.00 15.73 7.31
CA SER A 205 -15.72 17.15 7.52
C SER A 205 -15.52 17.46 9.00
N VAL A 206 -14.73 18.48 9.28
CA VAL A 206 -14.51 19.00 10.63
C VAL A 206 -15.80 19.68 11.11
N GLN A 207 -16.24 19.32 12.31
CA GLN A 207 -17.41 19.88 12.99
C GLN A 207 -17.02 21.06 13.87
N ASP A 208 -18.01 21.79 14.41
CA ASP A 208 -17.80 22.96 15.27
C ASP A 208 -16.98 22.65 16.55
N ASP A 209 -17.01 21.40 17.01
CA ASP A 209 -16.23 20.92 18.18
C ASP A 209 -14.80 20.49 17.83
N GLY A 210 -14.39 20.65 16.57
CA GLY A 210 -13.07 20.28 16.05
C GLY A 210 -12.91 18.80 15.69
N ARG A 211 -13.90 17.94 15.97
CA ARG A 211 -13.87 16.53 15.57
C ARG A 211 -14.32 16.36 14.13
N LYS A 212 -13.88 15.28 13.48
CA LYS A 212 -14.36 14.88 12.16
C LYS A 212 -15.56 13.96 12.33
N LYS A 213 -16.67 14.31 11.67
CA LYS A 213 -17.77 13.39 11.42
C LYS A 213 -17.41 12.59 10.18
N VAL A 214 -17.37 11.27 10.29
CA VAL A 214 -16.99 10.36 9.20
C VAL A 214 -18.19 9.49 8.86
N GLU A 215 -18.53 9.42 7.58
CA GLU A 215 -19.70 8.69 7.09
C GLU A 215 -19.29 7.77 5.94
N LEU A 216 -19.77 6.53 6.02
CA LEU A 216 -19.73 5.53 4.96
C LEU A 216 -21.16 5.14 4.64
N TRP A 217 -21.55 5.27 3.37
CA TRP A 217 -22.81 4.79 2.82
C TRP A 217 -22.55 3.78 1.71
N LEU A 218 -23.31 2.71 1.66
CA LEU A 218 -23.19 1.64 0.68
C LEU A 218 -24.54 1.50 -0.03
N GLU A 219 -24.52 1.39 -1.36
CA GLU A 219 -25.76 1.16 -2.13
C GLU A 219 -26.40 -0.21 -1.83
N SER A 220 -25.61 -1.15 -1.33
CA SER A 220 -26.09 -2.44 -0.82
C SER A 220 -25.31 -2.85 0.43
N PRO A 221 -25.96 -3.45 1.45
CA PRO A 221 -25.29 -3.88 2.66
C PRO A 221 -24.16 -4.88 2.39
N VAL A 222 -23.00 -4.66 3.01
CA VAL A 222 -21.87 -5.61 3.01
C VAL A 222 -21.34 -5.78 4.44
N TRP A 223 -20.54 -6.82 4.68
CA TRP A 223 -19.89 -6.97 5.97
C TRP A 223 -18.78 -5.93 6.14
N VAL A 224 -18.84 -5.11 7.18
CA VAL A 224 -17.87 -4.02 7.42
C VAL A 224 -17.07 -4.30 8.69
N ILE A 225 -15.74 -4.20 8.58
CA ILE A 225 -14.83 -4.03 9.71
C ILE A 225 -14.40 -2.57 9.73
N GLY A 226 -14.65 -1.85 10.81
CA GLY A 226 -14.21 -0.46 10.98
C GLY A 226 -12.86 -0.38 11.67
N LYS A 227 -12.02 0.58 11.27
CA LYS A 227 -10.77 0.89 11.97
C LYS A 227 -10.46 2.39 11.86
N LEU A 228 -10.64 3.14 12.93
CA LEU A 228 -10.22 4.55 12.97
C LEU A 228 -8.70 4.66 13.17
N PRO A 229 -8.06 5.79 12.77
CA PRO A 229 -6.65 6.01 13.01
C PRO A 229 -6.28 5.81 14.49
N GLY A 230 -5.29 4.96 14.76
CA GLY A 230 -4.85 4.61 16.11
C GLY A 230 -5.80 3.73 16.93
N GLY A 231 -6.93 3.30 16.34
CA GLY A 231 -7.90 2.39 16.95
C GLY A 231 -7.70 0.92 16.56
N GLU A 232 -8.40 0.05 17.29
CA GLU A 232 -8.51 -1.38 16.98
C GLU A 232 -9.56 -1.64 15.89
N GLU A 233 -9.51 -2.83 15.29
CA GLU A 233 -10.56 -3.28 14.38
C GLU A 233 -11.85 -3.59 15.14
N GLU A 234 -12.97 -3.05 14.65
CA GLU A 234 -14.32 -3.28 15.18
C GLU A 234 -15.18 -3.98 14.12
N ASP A 235 -15.83 -5.08 14.50
CA ASP A 235 -16.77 -5.78 13.62
C ASP A 235 -18.13 -5.09 13.67
N CYS A 236 -18.47 -4.37 12.60
CA CYS A 236 -19.74 -3.66 12.48
C CYS A 236 -20.87 -4.56 11.92
N GLY A 237 -20.56 -5.80 11.51
CA GLY A 237 -21.50 -6.72 10.88
C GLY A 237 -21.91 -6.30 9.47
N VAL A 238 -23.07 -6.76 9.01
CA VAL A 238 -23.63 -6.44 7.69
C VAL A 238 -24.46 -5.17 7.77
N ILE A 239 -23.95 -4.09 7.17
CA ILE A 239 -24.55 -2.75 7.25
C ILE A 239 -24.46 -2.05 5.88
N ASP A 240 -25.33 -1.06 5.67
CA ASP A 240 -25.28 -0.13 4.52
C ASP A 240 -24.85 1.29 4.92
N HIS A 241 -24.75 1.57 6.22
CA HIS A 241 -24.38 2.88 6.71
C HIS A 241 -23.60 2.79 8.02
N LEU A 242 -22.52 3.57 8.12
CA LEU A 242 -21.70 3.73 9.32
C LEU A 242 -21.37 5.20 9.54
N THR A 243 -21.58 5.69 10.77
CA THR A 243 -21.15 7.03 11.21
C THR A 243 -20.18 6.89 12.37
N LEU A 244 -19.02 7.55 12.25
CA LEU A 244 -17.97 7.60 13.27
C LEU A 244 -17.61 9.05 13.60
N SER A 245 -16.99 9.25 14.76
CA SER A 245 -16.42 10.54 15.18
C SER A 245 -14.95 10.33 15.54
N PHE A 246 -14.08 11.20 15.02
CA PHE A 246 -12.63 11.19 15.25
C PHE A 246 -12.14 12.56 15.70
#